data_AF-A0ABD2TEN7-F1
#
_entry.id   AF-A0ABD2TEN7-F1
#
_cell.length_a   1.000
_cell.length_b   1.000
_cell.length_c   1.000
_cell.angle_alpha   90.00
_cell.angle_beta   90.00
_cell.angle_gamma   90.00
#
_symmetry.space_group_name_H-M   'P 1'
#
loop_
_entity.id
_entity.type
_entity.pdbx_description
1 polymer ?
#
loop_
_entity_poly.entity_id
_entity_poly.type
_entity_poly.pdbx_seq_one_letter_code
_entity_poly.pdbx_strand_id
1 'polypeptide(L)'
;MHLGLGLFAKSLVKICHCIESTVVDAQNRSMQLSTRNISLQNFIEVEEKIRYDPHPDNPNSWTVCKQETSIKIKPLSALASMAEKIEQRCVEKFQSNSAKGREVMERMCKYLEAEASGISA
;
A
#
# COMPACT_ATOMS: atom_id res chain seq x y z
N MET A 1 0.70 8.59 8.81
CA MET A 1 0.94 7.46 7.88
C MET A 1 -0.38 7.06 7.26
N HIS A 2 -0.52 7.18 5.94
CA HIS A 2 -1.78 6.99 5.18
C HIS A 2 -1.48 6.30 3.83
N LEU A 3 -0.52 5.37 3.85
CA LEU A 3 0.26 5.04 2.67
C LEU A 3 -0.23 3.83 1.87
N GLY A 4 -1.11 2.99 2.39
CA GLY A 4 -1.61 1.84 1.62
C GLY A 4 -2.70 2.20 0.62
N LEU A 5 -3.92 2.53 1.07
CA LEU A 5 -5.05 2.79 0.15
C LEU A 5 -5.46 4.25 -0.05
N GLY A 6 -4.95 5.18 0.74
CA GLY A 6 -5.40 6.58 0.73
C GLY A 6 -5.23 7.28 -0.63
N LEU A 7 -4.31 6.81 -1.47
CA LEU A 7 -4.11 7.31 -2.83
C LEU A 7 -4.93 6.55 -3.90
N PHE A 8 -5.33 5.29 -3.67
CA PHE A 8 -6.11 4.47 -4.64
C PHE A 8 -7.57 4.93 -4.75
N ALA A 9 -8.11 5.39 -3.64
CA ALA A 9 -9.47 5.89 -3.45
C ALA A 9 -9.91 7.07 -4.34
N LYS A 10 -8.99 7.86 -4.90
CA LYS A 10 -9.30 9.21 -5.42
C LYS A 10 -9.92 9.27 -6.83
N SER A 11 -10.21 8.14 -7.48
CA SER A 11 -10.50 8.13 -8.92
C SER A 11 -11.96 7.93 -9.35
N LEU A 12 -12.85 7.47 -8.47
CA LEU A 12 -14.26 7.24 -8.82
C LEU A 12 -15.22 8.00 -7.89
N VAL A 13 -14.69 8.48 -6.75
CA VAL A 13 -15.41 9.26 -5.74
C VAL A 13 -14.41 10.23 -5.14
N LYS A 14 -14.85 11.42 -4.72
CA LYS A 14 -13.98 12.40 -4.05
C LYS A 14 -13.33 11.85 -2.77
N ILE A 15 -13.94 10.85 -2.14
CA ILE A 15 -13.49 10.22 -0.89
C ILE A 15 -13.75 8.72 -1.00
N CYS A 16 -12.75 7.89 -0.72
CA CYS A 16 -12.96 6.47 -0.45
C CYS A 16 -12.28 6.08 0.87
N HIS A 17 -13.07 5.46 1.75
CA HIS A 17 -12.67 5.05 3.07
C HIS A 17 -12.09 3.64 3.01
N CYS A 18 -10.99 3.45 3.73
CA CYS A 18 -10.23 2.21 3.72
C CYS A 18 -9.88 1.83 5.17
N ILE A 19 -9.76 0.53 5.42
CA ILE A 19 -9.22 0.00 6.69
C ILE A 19 -7.83 -0.52 6.38
N GLU A 20 -6.87 -0.10 7.18
CA GLU A 20 -5.51 -0.63 7.21
C GLU A 20 -5.33 -1.37 8.53
N SER A 21 -4.81 -2.60 8.47
CA SER A 21 -4.39 -3.38 9.62
C SER A 21 -2.90 -3.66 9.49
N THR A 22 -2.15 -3.36 10.54
CA THR A 22 -0.70 -3.52 10.57
C THR A 22 -0.30 -4.39 11.74
N VAL A 23 0.55 -5.38 11.46
CA VAL A 23 1.14 -6.25 12.46
C VAL A 23 2.65 -6.08 12.39
N VAL A 24 3.26 -5.78 13.54
CA VAL A 24 4.70 -5.63 13.69
C VAL A 24 5.22 -6.71 14.61
N ASP A 25 6.20 -7.46 14.15
CA ASP A 25 6.94 -8.44 14.93
C ASP A 25 8.36 -7.94 15.12
N ALA A 26 8.65 -7.43 16.32
CA ALA A 26 9.96 -6.91 16.66
C ALA A 26 11.04 -8.01 16.76
N GLN A 27 10.66 -9.24 17.13
CA GLN A 27 11.62 -10.35 17.27
C GLN A 27 12.12 -10.77 15.89
N ASN A 28 11.20 -10.93 14.95
CA ASN A 28 11.54 -11.29 13.57
C ASN A 28 11.88 -10.08 12.69
N ARG A 29 11.79 -8.85 13.22
CA ARG A 29 11.96 -7.59 12.49
C ARG A 29 11.10 -7.53 11.23
N SER A 30 9.88 -8.05 11.31
CA SER A 30 8.95 -8.11 10.18
C SER A 30 7.75 -7.20 10.41
N MET A 31 7.22 -6.64 9.32
CA MET A 31 6.00 -5.83 9.35
C MET A 31 5.09 -6.22 8.19
N GLN A 32 3.81 -6.43 8.50
CA GLN A 32 2.78 -6.80 7.54
C GLN A 32 1.66 -5.78 7.60
N LEU A 33 1.26 -5.27 6.44
CA LEU A 33 0.14 -4.35 6.28
C LEU A 33 -0.88 -5.00 5.36
N SER A 34 -2.15 -4.92 5.74
CA SER A 34 -3.27 -5.33 4.91
C SER A 34 -4.27 -4.20 4.86
N THR A 35 -4.56 -3.73 3.66
CA THR A 35 -5.40 -2.56 3.46
C THR A 35 -6.52 -2.88 2.48
N ARG A 36 -7.75 -2.51 2.81
CA ARG A 36 -8.93 -2.75 1.96
C ARG A 36 -9.90 -1.59 1.92
N ASN A 37 -10.56 -1.38 0.79
CA ASN A 37 -11.60 -0.35 0.69
C ASN A 37 -12.89 -0.80 1.39
N ILE A 38 -13.54 0.12 2.09
CA ILE A 38 -14.90 -0.05 2.60
C ILE A 38 -15.88 0.64 1.65
N SER A 39 -15.53 1.85 1.22
CA SER A 39 -16.34 2.58 0.23
C SER A 39 -16.31 1.84 -1.09
N LEU A 40 -17.47 1.80 -1.78
CA LEU A 40 -17.64 1.11 -3.06
C LEU A 40 -17.38 -0.40 -3.06
N GLN A 41 -17.23 -1.06 -1.90
CA GLN A 41 -16.97 -2.51 -1.82
C GLN A 41 -18.03 -3.38 -2.53
N ASN A 42 -19.23 -2.84 -2.78
CA ASN A 42 -20.29 -3.50 -3.54
C ASN A 42 -20.06 -3.53 -5.06
N PHE A 43 -19.14 -2.69 -5.56
CA PHE A 43 -18.83 -2.53 -6.98
C PHE A 43 -17.39 -2.95 -7.28
N ILE A 44 -16.45 -2.55 -6.43
CA ILE A 44 -15.03 -2.83 -6.58
C ILE A 44 -14.43 -3.14 -5.21
N GLU A 45 -13.70 -4.25 -5.13
CA GLU A 45 -12.92 -4.65 -3.98
C GLU A 45 -11.46 -4.52 -4.34
N VAL A 46 -10.73 -3.72 -3.58
CA VAL A 46 -9.30 -3.50 -3.67
C VAL A 46 -8.70 -3.90 -2.34
N GLU A 47 -7.83 -4.90 -2.37
CA GLU A 47 -7.03 -5.33 -1.23
C GLU A 47 -5.56 -5.20 -1.59
N GLU A 48 -4.81 -4.52 -0.74
CA GLU A 48 -3.35 -4.42 -0.82
C GLU A 48 -2.72 -5.13 0.38
N LYS A 49 -1.67 -5.89 0.13
CA LYS A 49 -0.82 -6.52 1.14
C LYS A 49 0.61 -6.08 0.94
N ILE A 50 1.22 -5.58 2.00
CA ILE A 50 2.63 -5.18 2.01
C ILE A 50 3.34 -5.94 3.11
N ARG A 51 4.51 -6.48 2.80
CA ARG A 51 5.38 -7.16 3.74
C ARG A 51 6.79 -6.57 3.68
N TYR A 52 7.32 -6.26 4.86
CA TYR A 52 8.69 -5.86 5.06
C TYR A 52 9.39 -6.92 5.90
N ASP A 53 10.46 -7.48 5.35
CA ASP A 53 11.31 -8.47 6.02
C ASP A 53 12.78 -8.10 5.85
N PRO A 54 13.68 -8.54 6.75
CA PRO A 54 15.12 -8.45 6.53
C PRO A 54 15.54 -9.12 5.22
N HIS A 55 16.45 -8.49 4.47
CA HIS A 55 16.97 -9.08 3.24
C HIS A 55 17.82 -10.32 3.54
N PRO A 56 17.67 -11.45 2.83
CA PRO A 56 18.41 -12.67 3.13
C PRO A 56 19.93 -12.48 3.03
N ASP A 57 20.39 -11.71 2.04
CA ASP A 57 21.84 -11.47 1.83
C ASP A 57 22.43 -10.37 2.73
N ASN A 58 21.60 -9.47 3.28
CA ASN A 58 22.05 -8.40 4.16
C ASN A 58 20.98 -8.04 5.20
N PRO A 59 20.72 -8.93 6.18
CA PRO A 59 19.56 -8.84 7.06
C PRO A 59 19.65 -7.72 8.11
N ASN A 60 20.80 -7.07 8.25
CA ASN A 60 21.01 -6.01 9.23
C ASN A 60 20.98 -4.61 8.62
N SER A 61 21.01 -4.49 7.30
CA SER A 61 21.04 -3.19 6.63
C SER A 61 19.96 -3.03 5.58
N TRP A 62 19.48 -4.13 4.98
CA TRP A 62 18.50 -4.07 3.90
C TRP A 62 17.18 -4.71 4.29
N THR A 63 16.11 -4.12 3.76
CA THR A 63 14.73 -4.58 3.94
C THR A 63 14.16 -4.94 2.59
N VAL A 64 13.63 -6.15 2.46
CA VAL A 64 12.82 -6.57 1.31
C VAL A 64 11.41 -6.06 1.52
N CYS A 65 10.91 -5.27 0.56
CA CYS A 65 9.50 -4.91 0.48
C CYS A 65 8.83 -5.77 -0.60
N LYS A 66 7.80 -6.52 -0.22
CA LYS A 66 6.90 -7.23 -1.13
C LYS A 66 5.54 -6.59 -1.06
N GLN A 67 5.01 -6.18 -2.20
CA GLN A 67 3.71 -5.52 -2.30
C GLN A 67 2.87 -6.25 -3.35
N GLU A 68 1.68 -6.66 -2.94
CA GLU A 68 0.72 -7.38 -3.76
C GLU A 68 -0.62 -6.64 -3.69
N THR A 69 -1.33 -6.56 -4.81
CA THR A 69 -2.66 -5.93 -4.85
C THR A 69 -3.62 -6.76 -5.68
N SER A 70 -4.79 -6.97 -5.10
CA SER A 70 -5.93 -7.66 -5.68
C SER A 70 -7.01 -6.63 -5.98
N ILE A 71 -7.45 -6.58 -7.22
CA ILE A 71 -8.56 -5.74 -7.68
C ILE A 71 -9.63 -6.68 -8.23
N LYS A 72 -10.84 -6.59 -7.69
CA LYS A 72 -11.99 -7.39 -8.11
C LYS A 72 -13.18 -6.51 -8.38
N ILE A 73 -13.64 -6.49 -9.62
CA ILE A 73 -14.89 -5.81 -10.00
C ILE A 73 -16.04 -6.80 -9.83
N LYS A 74 -17.08 -6.39 -9.08
CA LYS A 74 -18.28 -7.21 -8.90
C LYS A 74 -19.19 -7.08 -10.13
N PRO A 75 -19.74 -8.20 -10.64
CA PRO A 75 -20.53 -8.18 -11.86
C PRO A 75 -21.84 -7.41 -11.63
N LEU A 76 -21.95 -6.26 -12.30
CA LEU A 76 -23.18 -5.50 -12.44
C LEU A 76 -23.40 -5.27 -13.93
N SER A 77 -24.58 -5.64 -14.42
CA SER A 77 -24.98 -5.48 -15.83
C SER A 77 -24.78 -4.05 -16.34
N ALA A 78 -24.92 -3.05 -15.47
CA ALA A 78 -24.70 -1.64 -15.79
C ALA A 78 -23.23 -1.21 -15.95
N LEU A 79 -22.27 -1.99 -15.44
CA LEU A 79 -20.83 -1.65 -15.48
C LEU A 79 -20.02 -2.57 -16.40
N ALA A 80 -20.62 -3.61 -16.97
CA ALA A 80 -19.94 -4.58 -17.83
C ALA A 80 -19.17 -3.92 -19.00
N SER A 81 -19.74 -2.87 -19.61
CA SER A 81 -19.09 -2.14 -20.71
C SER A 81 -17.92 -1.25 -20.27
N MET A 82 -17.79 -0.95 -18.98
CA MET A 82 -16.76 -0.10 -18.39
C MET A 82 -15.78 -0.86 -17.49
N ALA A 83 -16.04 -2.14 -17.20
CA ALA A 83 -15.28 -2.95 -16.25
C ALA A 83 -13.79 -3.00 -16.61
N GLU A 84 -13.46 -3.36 -17.84
CA GLU A 84 -12.06 -3.42 -18.32
C GLU A 84 -11.33 -2.08 -18.19
N LYS A 85 -12.00 -0.96 -18.50
CA LYS A 85 -11.42 0.39 -18.35
C LYS A 85 -11.21 0.78 -16.89
N ILE A 86 -12.09 0.33 -16.00
CA ILE A 86 -11.95 0.55 -14.55
C ILE A 86 -10.77 -0.28 -14.03
N GLU A 87 -10.65 -1.55 -14.43
CA GLU A 87 -9.52 -2.41 -14.05
C GLU A 87 -8.20 -1.81 -14.50
N GLN A 88 -8.09 -1.42 -15.77
CA GLN A 88 -6.87 -0.82 -16.33
C GLN A 88 -6.46 0.44 -15.56
N ARG A 89 -7.42 1.32 -15.24
CA ARG A 89 -7.15 2.52 -14.43
C ARG A 89 -6.73 2.22 -13.00
N CYS A 90 -7.27 1.17 -12.40
CA CYS A 90 -6.85 0.73 -11.07
C CYS A 90 -5.42 0.19 -11.09
N VAL A 91 -5.05 -0.59 -12.11
CA VAL A 91 -3.69 -1.13 -12.30
C VAL A 91 -2.66 -0.02 -12.52
N GLU A 92 -2.91 0.93 -13.42
CA GLU A 92 -1.98 2.04 -13.70
C GLU A 92 -1.71 2.88 -12.45
N LYS A 93 -2.76 3.14 -11.66
CA LYS A 93 -2.64 3.88 -10.40
C LYS A 93 -1.90 3.08 -9.34
N PHE A 94 -2.14 1.77 -9.28
CA PHE A 94 -1.38 0.85 -8.44
C PHE A 94 0.12 0.99 -8.67
N GLN A 95 0.56 0.81 -9.92
CA GLN A 95 1.96 0.90 -10.28
C GLN A 95 2.57 2.27 -9.94
N SER A 96 1.86 3.36 -10.27
CA SER A 96 2.34 4.71 -9.98
C SER A 96 2.46 5.01 -8.48
N ASN A 97 1.55 4.48 -7.66
CA ASN A 97 1.53 4.76 -6.22
C ASN A 97 2.48 3.88 -5.43
N SER A 98 2.73 2.63 -5.84
CA SER A 98 3.72 1.76 -5.19
C SER A 98 5.11 2.42 -5.19
N ALA A 99 5.52 3.01 -6.32
CA ALA A 99 6.78 3.74 -6.43
C ALA A 99 6.85 4.93 -5.45
N LYS A 100 5.77 5.71 -5.34
CA LYS A 100 5.68 6.85 -4.40
C LYS A 100 5.69 6.39 -2.95
N GLY A 101 5.03 5.28 -2.65
CA GLY A 101 4.98 4.75 -1.29
C GLY A 101 6.35 4.35 -0.79
N ARG A 102 7.15 3.71 -1.64
CA ARG A 102 8.55 3.41 -1.38
C ARG A 102 9.38 4.67 -1.14
N GLU A 103 9.28 5.67 -2.01
CA GLU A 103 10.05 6.93 -1.89
C GLU A 103 9.79 7.63 -0.56
N VAL A 104 8.51 7.71 -0.16
CA VAL A 104 8.12 8.30 1.12
C VAL A 104 8.69 7.50 2.29
N MET A 105 8.64 6.17 2.23
CA MET A 105 9.20 5.32 3.28
C MET A 105 10.71 5.54 3.43
N GLU A 106 11.45 5.56 2.32
CA GLU A 106 12.90 5.84 2.34
C GLU A 106 13.20 7.24 2.91
N ARG A 107 12.39 8.24 2.59
CA ARG A 107 12.52 9.58 3.16
C ARG A 107 12.28 9.60 4.67
N MET A 108 11.31 8.82 5.17
CA MET A 108 11.03 8.72 6.60
C MET A 108 12.17 8.02 7.34
N CYS A 109 12.75 6.96 6.76
CA CYS A 109 13.94 6.31 7.33
C CYS A 109 15.10 7.30 7.47
N LYS A 110 15.43 8.05 6.41
CA LYS A 110 16.49 9.07 6.44
C LYS A 110 16.24 10.15 7.50
N TYR A 111 14.98 10.57 7.67
CA TYR A 111 14.60 11.54 8.69
C TYR A 111 14.84 10.99 10.10
N LEU A 112 14.40 9.76 10.38
CA LEU A 112 14.56 9.10 11.68
C LEU A 112 16.03 8.81 12.01
N GLU A 113 16.83 8.42 11.01
CA GLU A 113 18.29 8.24 11.16
C GLU A 113 18.98 9.55 11.54
N ALA A 114 18.61 10.65 10.88
CA ALA A 114 19.14 11.97 11.18
C ALA A 114 18.74 12.42 12.61
N GLU A 115 17.49 12.21 13.02
CA GLU A 115 17.00 12.51 14.37
C GLU A 115 17.75 11.70 15.44
N ALA A 116 17.92 10.39 15.26
CA ALA A 116 18.64 9.54 16.19
C ALA A 116 20.13 9.95 16.34
N SER A 117 20.77 10.36 15.24
CA SER A 117 22.14 10.86 15.26
C SER A 117 22.29 12.19 16.00
N GLY A 118 21.27 13.07 15.92
CA GLY A 118 21.26 14.35 16.63
C GLY A 118 20.94 14.25 18.11
N ILE A 119 20.24 13.19 18.55
CA ILE A 119 19.96 12.90 19.96
C ILE A 119 21.20 12.32 20.68
N SER A 120 22.12 11.71 19.93
CA SER A 120 23.34 11.10 20.47
C SER A 120 24.54 12.08 20.55
N ALA A 121 24.33 13.37 20.29
CA ALA A 121 25.35 14.42 20.23
C ALA A 121 25.26 15.42 21.39
#